data_AF-A0A3N2CY91-F1
#
_entry.id   AF-A0A3N2CY91-F1
#
_cell.length_a   1.000
_cell.length_b   1.000
_cell.length_c   1.000
_cell.angle_alpha   90.00
_cell.angle_beta   90.00
_cell.angle_gamma   90.00
#
_symmetry.space_group_name_H-M   'P 1'
#
loop_
_entity.id
_entity.type
_entity.pdbx_description
1 polymer ?
#
loop_
_entity_poly.entity_id
_entity_poly.type
_entity_poly.pdbx_seq_one_letter_code
_entity_poly.pdbx_strand_id
1 'polypeptide(L)'
;MARRLAGALLALLAWAVVAAPVALWTFTHGSVETVVASHDAQVRPTLDGRVHLDLGPYLPDLRFPAAGTVGVDVEVGKTTASTTTELAQRYAAIAARPEAEQRRVMEVLTQLAWRAVVTGAVAGLVLPLLWWLVGPARRGELVRGVREGARTRRGVLAGAVALAVLVGGVLAVVRPGEREPDRVQDPTWLPLQAAYPDVPVPPELSDWQVQGGLFTSGTRRLLASALDTYDKSTVFYDDLVDRVPEVADQLRTPAEDETVAVLVSDRHDNIGMDQVVRAVGDAAGATVVLDAGDDTSTGQTWEAFSLDSLDAAFEGYDARVAIAGNHDNGSFVGRYLADLGWTRLEGDPVEEFGDVRITGVDDPRSSGLGSWRDETDLSFREVEETIADDVCALDEDDQRIATLLVHDANLGRTALARGCTDLVLAGHLHVQVGPDRVVGENGRVGYSYTNGTTGGAAYALAIGSKLRRDAQFTLVTYRDGRPVGIQPVGVRTDGRMQVEEYVELDLG
;
A
#
# COMPACT_ATOMS: atom_id res chain seq x y z
N MET A 1 -32.74 -0.19 41.79
CA MET A 1 -32.15 0.00 40.44
C MET A 1 -31.37 1.31 40.34
N ALA A 2 -32.00 2.47 40.57
CA ALA A 2 -31.38 3.81 40.41
C ALA A 2 -30.05 4.04 41.19
N ARG A 3 -29.94 3.57 42.44
CA ARG A 3 -28.68 3.73 43.23
C ARG A 3 -27.50 2.92 42.68
N ARG A 4 -27.75 1.76 42.07
CA ARG A 4 -26.69 0.93 41.46
C ARG A 4 -26.23 1.54 40.14
N LEU A 5 -27.16 2.07 39.34
CA LEU A 5 -26.88 2.84 38.13
C LEU A 5 -26.05 4.10 38.42
N ALA A 6 -26.43 4.87 39.45
CA ALA A 6 -25.66 6.06 39.85
C ALA A 6 -24.24 5.72 40.33
N GLY A 7 -24.06 4.60 41.04
CA GLY A 7 -22.73 4.13 41.45
C GLY A 7 -21.86 3.69 40.28
N ALA A 8 -22.45 3.02 39.28
CA ALA A 8 -21.75 2.63 38.06
C ALA A 8 -21.33 3.86 37.22
N LEU A 9 -22.21 4.85 37.09
CA LEU A 9 -21.88 6.11 36.39
C LEU A 9 -20.76 6.89 37.08
N LEU A 10 -20.74 6.95 38.40
CA LEU A 10 -19.66 7.60 39.14
C LEU A 10 -18.33 6.86 39.00
N ALA A 11 -18.35 5.52 38.97
CA ALA A 11 -17.16 4.72 38.73
C ALA A 11 -16.63 4.93 37.31
N LEU A 12 -17.52 4.99 36.32
CA LEU A 12 -17.17 5.28 34.93
C LEU A 12 -16.57 6.68 34.76
N LEU A 13 -17.18 7.69 35.40
CA LEU A 13 -16.64 9.06 35.40
C LEU A 13 -15.27 9.12 36.07
N ALA A 14 -15.08 8.45 37.21
CA ALA A 14 -13.79 8.40 37.89
C ALA A 14 -12.74 7.73 37.00
N TRP A 15 -13.06 6.61 36.36
CA TRP A 15 -12.18 5.95 35.40
C TRP A 15 -11.83 6.88 34.23
N ALA A 16 -12.83 7.53 33.63
CA ALA A 16 -12.65 8.40 32.46
C ALA A 16 -11.76 9.62 32.75
N VAL A 17 -11.81 10.16 33.98
CA VAL A 17 -10.99 11.29 34.42
C VAL A 17 -9.49 10.98 34.38
N VAL A 18 -9.08 9.72 34.50
CA VAL A 18 -7.67 9.31 34.31
C VAL A 18 -7.46 8.75 32.90
N ALA A 19 -8.39 7.95 32.40
CA ALA A 19 -8.24 7.29 31.12
C ALA A 19 -8.15 8.26 29.94
N ALA A 20 -9.02 9.28 29.88
CA ALA A 20 -9.06 10.20 28.75
C ALA A 20 -7.82 11.10 28.66
N PRO A 21 -7.32 11.74 29.74
CA PRO A 21 -6.08 12.51 29.66
C PRO A 21 -4.85 11.66 29.33
N VAL A 22 -4.77 10.42 29.86
CA VAL A 22 -3.67 9.52 29.54
C VAL A 22 -3.74 9.08 28.08
N ALA A 23 -4.92 8.70 27.57
CA ALA A 23 -5.09 8.37 26.16
C ALA A 23 -4.71 9.56 25.27
N LEU A 24 -5.21 10.76 25.57
CA LEU A 24 -4.87 11.96 24.79
C LEU A 24 -3.37 12.22 24.78
N TRP A 25 -2.72 12.13 25.95
CA TRP A 25 -1.28 12.31 26.07
C TRP A 25 -0.49 11.26 25.27
N THR A 26 -0.84 9.98 25.43
CA THR A 26 -0.19 8.88 24.71
C THR A 26 -0.38 8.99 23.21
N PHE A 27 -1.53 9.49 22.75
CA PHE A 27 -1.79 9.72 21.34
C PHE A 27 -0.89 10.85 20.83
N THR A 28 -0.98 12.06 21.38
CA THR A 28 -0.29 13.25 20.84
C THR A 28 1.22 13.25 20.98
N HIS A 29 1.77 12.38 21.84
CA HIS A 29 3.22 12.22 21.99
C HIS A 29 3.71 10.87 21.47
N GLY A 30 2.82 10.08 20.87
CA GLY A 30 3.18 8.84 20.21
C GLY A 30 3.85 9.11 18.85
N SER A 31 4.75 8.22 18.46
CA SER A 31 5.32 8.20 17.11
C SER A 31 5.43 6.77 16.63
N VAL A 32 5.38 6.59 15.31
CA VAL A 32 5.63 5.31 14.63
C VAL A 32 6.61 5.58 13.50
N GLU A 33 7.63 4.72 13.41
CA GLU A 33 8.49 4.64 12.24
C GLU A 33 7.82 3.71 11.21
N THR A 34 7.65 4.21 10.00
CA THR A 34 7.07 3.49 8.86
C THR A 34 7.70 4.00 7.58
N VAL A 35 7.54 3.28 6.48
CA VAL A 35 7.86 3.84 5.16
C VAL A 35 6.68 4.68 4.69
N VAL A 36 6.96 5.90 4.22
CA VAL A 36 6.01 6.81 3.54
C VAL A 36 6.76 7.49 2.41
N ALA A 37 6.14 7.55 1.23
CA ALA A 37 6.66 8.22 0.04
C ALA A 37 8.12 7.87 -0.29
N SER A 38 8.46 6.57 -0.25
CA SER A 38 9.80 6.05 -0.51
C SER A 38 10.88 6.34 0.54
N HIS A 39 10.50 6.71 1.76
CA HIS A 39 11.44 7.00 2.84
C HIS A 39 11.06 6.34 4.15
N ASP A 40 12.06 6.00 4.95
CA ASP A 40 11.86 5.83 6.38
C ASP A 40 11.32 7.15 6.94
N ALA A 41 10.12 7.14 7.49
CA ALA A 41 9.46 8.32 7.99
C ALA A 41 8.99 8.11 9.43
N GLN A 42 9.07 9.16 10.23
CA GLN A 42 8.47 9.17 11.56
C GLN A 42 7.14 9.93 11.50
N VAL A 43 6.05 9.21 11.74
CA VAL A 43 4.69 9.75 11.72
C VAL A 43 4.26 10.06 13.15
N ARG A 44 3.80 11.29 13.38
CA ARG A 44 3.33 11.80 14.68
C ARG A 44 1.98 12.49 14.55
N PRO A 45 0.98 12.19 15.37
CA PRO A 45 -0.31 12.85 15.32
C PRO A 45 -0.25 14.25 15.96
N THR A 46 -0.95 15.21 15.37
CA THR A 46 -1.11 16.57 15.88
C THR A 46 -2.60 16.93 16.03
N LEU A 47 -2.90 18.06 16.68
CA LEU A 47 -4.28 18.55 16.89
C LEU A 47 -4.53 19.90 16.18
N ASP A 48 -3.66 20.29 15.27
CA ASP A 48 -3.76 21.57 14.54
C ASP A 48 -4.53 21.44 13.21
N GLY A 49 -4.98 20.23 12.87
CA GLY A 49 -5.75 19.94 11.66
C GLY A 49 -4.94 20.12 10.37
N ARG A 50 -3.61 19.99 10.44
CA ARG A 50 -2.72 20.13 9.29
C ARG A 50 -1.80 18.94 9.14
N VAL A 51 -1.46 18.64 7.89
CA VAL A 51 -0.37 17.74 7.53
C VAL A 51 0.89 18.59 7.40
N HIS A 52 1.97 18.24 8.08
CA HIS A 52 3.30 18.81 7.89
C HIS A 52 4.23 17.72 7.38
N LEU A 53 4.88 17.97 6.24
CA LEU A 53 5.89 17.11 5.65
C LEU A 53 7.24 17.79 5.84
N ASP A 54 8.04 17.29 6.78
CA ASP A 54 9.43 17.73 6.97
C ASP A 54 10.30 16.92 6.01
N LEU A 55 10.81 17.58 4.97
CA LEU A 55 11.56 16.93 3.88
C LEU A 55 13.07 16.97 4.11
N GLY A 56 13.50 17.38 5.31
CA GLY A 56 14.90 17.50 5.68
C GLY A 56 15.63 18.68 5.01
N PRO A 57 16.97 18.71 5.04
CA PRO A 57 17.73 19.93 4.77
C PRO A 57 17.82 20.34 3.30
N TYR A 58 17.39 19.49 2.36
CA TYR A 58 17.62 19.69 0.92
C TYR A 58 16.38 20.15 0.15
N LEU A 59 15.19 19.87 0.67
CA LEU A 59 13.91 20.25 0.10
C LEU A 59 13.15 21.08 1.15
N PRO A 60 12.36 22.09 0.72
CA PRO A 60 11.62 22.89 1.67
C PRO A 60 10.43 22.10 2.24
N ASP A 61 10.17 22.24 3.54
CA ASP A 61 9.03 21.58 4.17
C ASP A 61 7.70 22.06 3.57
N LEU A 62 6.73 21.16 3.55
CA LEU A 62 5.40 21.41 3.03
C LEU A 62 4.37 21.27 4.15
N ARG A 63 3.29 22.06 4.08
CA ARG A 63 2.11 21.83 4.91
C ARG A 63 0.82 22.13 4.17
N PHE A 64 -0.23 21.41 4.51
CA PHE A 64 -1.57 21.57 3.93
C PHE A 64 -2.65 21.12 4.94
N PRO A 65 -3.93 21.49 4.73
CA PRO A 65 -5.02 21.06 5.60
C PRO A 65 -5.18 19.55 5.62
N ALA A 66 -5.39 18.96 6.80
CA ALA A 66 -5.81 17.57 6.91
C ALA A 66 -7.31 17.43 6.56
N ALA A 67 -7.74 16.22 6.19
CA ALA A 67 -9.15 15.93 5.92
C ALA A 67 -10.06 16.08 7.17
N GLY A 68 -9.47 16.18 8.37
CA GLY A 68 -10.20 16.29 9.64
C GLY A 68 -9.47 17.16 10.67
N THR A 69 -9.88 17.05 11.93
CA THR A 69 -9.33 17.86 13.04
C THR A 69 -7.99 17.34 13.57
N VAL A 70 -7.68 16.07 13.28
CA VAL A 70 -6.38 15.47 13.63
C VAL A 70 -5.43 15.78 12.49
N GLY A 71 -4.33 16.45 12.82
CA GLY A 71 -3.23 16.66 11.89
C GLY A 71 -2.16 15.58 12.05
N VAL A 72 -1.09 15.70 11.27
CA VAL A 72 0.03 14.76 11.30
C VAL A 72 1.32 15.46 10.90
N ASP A 73 2.37 15.20 11.65
CA ASP A 73 3.75 15.55 11.31
C ASP A 73 4.41 14.28 10.74
N VAL A 74 4.87 14.34 9.50
CA VAL A 74 5.63 13.29 8.82
C VAL A 74 7.06 13.80 8.64
N GLU A 75 7.98 13.26 9.43
CA GLU A 75 9.41 13.56 9.34
C GLU A 75 10.08 12.55 8.41
N VAL A 76 10.53 13.03 7.25
CA VAL A 76 11.10 12.19 6.21
C VAL A 76 12.59 11.98 6.46
N GLY A 77 12.98 10.71 6.63
CA GLY A 77 14.34 10.28 6.90
C GLY A 77 15.17 9.98 5.64
N LYS A 78 16.00 8.92 5.71
CA LYS A 78 16.95 8.57 4.65
C LYS A 78 16.26 8.17 3.35
N THR A 79 16.93 8.42 2.23
CA THR A 79 16.48 8.08 0.88
C THR A 79 17.50 7.22 0.15
N THR A 80 17.04 6.48 -0.86
CA THR A 80 17.89 5.75 -1.81
C THR A 80 18.09 6.51 -3.13
N ALA A 81 17.44 7.67 -3.32
CA ALA A 81 17.59 8.48 -4.52
C ALA A 81 19.04 8.97 -4.72
N SER A 82 19.55 8.85 -5.95
CA SER A 82 20.94 9.17 -6.28
C SER A 82 21.19 10.67 -6.49
N THR A 83 20.13 11.43 -6.81
CA THR A 83 20.18 12.88 -7.03
C THR A 83 18.94 13.58 -6.49
N THR A 84 19.04 14.88 -6.21
CA THR A 84 17.91 15.72 -5.78
C THR A 84 16.84 15.89 -6.86
N THR A 85 17.22 15.85 -8.14
CA THR A 85 16.27 15.90 -9.27
C THR A 85 15.44 14.62 -9.35
N GLU A 86 16.09 13.45 -9.23
CA GLU A 86 15.40 12.16 -9.19
C GLU A 86 14.44 12.10 -8.01
N LEU A 87 14.87 12.55 -6.82
CA LEU A 87 14.04 12.63 -5.64
C LEU A 87 12.79 13.51 -5.86
N ALA A 88 12.97 14.71 -6.43
CA ALA A 88 11.86 15.62 -6.71
C ALA A 88 10.86 15.06 -7.73
N GLN A 89 11.35 14.35 -8.76
CA GLN A 89 10.50 13.69 -9.76
C GLN A 89 9.73 12.51 -9.16
N ARG A 90 10.38 11.71 -8.30
CA ARG A 90 9.73 10.60 -7.58
C ARG A 90 8.62 11.13 -6.68
N TYR A 91 8.90 12.15 -5.88
CA TYR A 91 7.89 12.79 -5.04
C TYR A 91 6.73 13.36 -5.84
N ALA A 92 7.00 13.99 -6.99
CA ALA A 92 5.94 14.49 -7.85
C ALA A 92 5.04 13.37 -8.39
N ALA A 93 5.63 12.23 -8.78
CA ALA A 93 4.88 11.07 -9.26
C ALA A 93 4.05 10.41 -8.14
N ILE A 94 4.62 10.24 -6.95
CA ILE A 94 3.90 9.72 -5.77
C ILE A 94 2.80 10.70 -5.35
N ALA A 95 3.09 12.01 -5.32
CA ALA A 95 2.11 13.02 -4.97
C ALA A 95 0.94 13.10 -5.97
N ALA A 96 1.17 12.76 -7.25
CA ALA A 96 0.12 12.67 -8.26
C ALA A 96 -0.86 11.51 -7.99
N ARG A 97 -0.47 10.52 -7.18
CA ARG A 97 -1.28 9.36 -6.76
C ARG A 97 -1.13 9.11 -5.25
N PRO A 98 -1.64 10.01 -4.40
CA PRO A 98 -1.35 10.00 -2.97
C PRO A 98 -2.21 9.02 -2.17
N GLU A 99 -3.19 8.34 -2.79
CA GLU A 99 -4.23 7.56 -2.11
C GLU A 99 -3.65 6.45 -1.22
N ALA A 100 -2.68 5.72 -1.76
CA ALA A 100 -1.95 4.66 -1.05
C ALA A 100 -1.22 5.21 0.20
N GLU A 101 -0.47 6.30 0.03
CA GLU A 101 0.27 6.94 1.13
C GLU A 101 -0.68 7.53 2.19
N GLN A 102 -1.81 8.10 1.76
CA GLN A 102 -2.83 8.59 2.67
C GLN A 102 -3.44 7.44 3.49
N ARG A 103 -3.76 6.31 2.85
CA ARG A 103 -4.27 5.13 3.54
C ARG A 103 -3.26 4.62 4.57
N ARG A 104 -1.99 4.53 4.19
CA ARG A 104 -0.89 4.13 5.08
C ARG A 104 -0.77 5.03 6.31
N VAL A 105 -0.74 6.35 6.12
CA VAL A 105 -0.68 7.31 7.23
C VAL A 105 -1.92 7.20 8.12
N MET A 106 -3.11 7.07 7.53
CA MET A 106 -4.36 6.90 8.28
C MET A 106 -4.41 5.61 9.10
N GLU A 107 -3.85 4.53 8.58
CA GLU A 107 -3.73 3.27 9.31
C GLU A 107 -2.83 3.43 10.53
N VAL A 108 -1.64 4.03 10.35
CA VAL A 108 -0.69 4.32 11.45
C VAL A 108 -1.34 5.20 12.53
N LEU A 109 -2.06 6.25 12.12
CA LEU A 109 -2.80 7.12 13.05
C LEU A 109 -3.88 6.35 13.82
N THR A 110 -4.59 5.44 13.14
CA THR A 110 -5.64 4.61 13.75
C THR A 110 -5.03 3.61 14.74
N GLN A 111 -3.90 3.00 14.41
CA GLN A 111 -3.16 2.10 15.31
C GLN A 111 -2.65 2.86 16.56
N LEU A 112 -2.10 4.07 16.38
CA LEU A 112 -1.70 4.94 17.50
C LEU A 112 -2.89 5.33 18.38
N ALA A 113 -4.03 5.68 17.78
CA ALA A 113 -5.25 6.00 18.51
C ALA A 113 -5.74 4.81 19.34
N TRP A 114 -5.77 3.60 18.76
CA TRP A 114 -6.15 2.39 19.49
C TRP A 114 -5.21 2.08 20.63
N ARG A 115 -3.90 2.14 20.39
CA ARG A 115 -2.89 1.94 21.43
C ARG A 115 -3.08 2.93 22.58
N ALA A 116 -3.30 4.21 22.25
CA ALA A 116 -3.53 5.26 23.22
C ALA A 116 -4.82 5.04 24.04
N VAL A 117 -5.91 4.64 23.39
CA VAL A 117 -7.18 4.30 24.07
C VAL A 117 -6.98 3.11 25.02
N VAL A 118 -6.29 2.05 24.58
CA VAL A 118 -6.00 0.87 25.43
C VAL A 118 -5.12 1.26 26.61
N THR A 119 -4.05 2.01 26.38
CA THR A 119 -3.14 2.50 27.43
C THR A 119 -3.89 3.37 28.43
N GLY A 120 -4.71 4.32 27.96
CA GLY A 120 -5.56 5.14 28.82
C GLY A 120 -6.57 4.30 29.59
N ALA A 121 -7.20 3.32 28.95
CA ALA A 121 -8.17 2.44 29.60
C ALA A 121 -7.56 1.63 30.75
N VAL A 122 -6.37 1.05 30.52
CA VAL A 122 -5.62 0.31 31.55
C VAL A 122 -5.17 1.26 32.67
N ALA A 123 -4.63 2.43 32.33
CA ALA A 123 -4.22 3.43 33.31
C ALA A 123 -5.40 3.95 34.16
N GLY A 124 -6.58 4.10 33.55
CA GLY A 124 -7.81 4.50 34.22
C GLY A 124 -8.24 3.52 35.32
N LEU A 125 -7.80 2.26 35.28
CA LEU A 125 -8.10 1.27 36.31
C LEU A 125 -7.44 1.59 37.67
N VAL A 126 -6.47 2.51 37.71
CA VAL A 126 -5.79 2.92 38.96
C VAL A 126 -6.80 3.41 40.01
N LEU A 127 -7.75 4.26 39.64
CA LEU A 127 -8.75 4.78 40.58
C LEU A 127 -9.68 3.70 41.16
N PRO A 128 -10.33 2.83 40.35
CA PRO A 128 -11.13 1.74 40.88
C PRO A 128 -10.29 0.70 41.66
N LEU A 129 -9.04 0.44 41.29
CA LEU A 129 -8.14 -0.44 42.04
C LEU A 129 -7.78 0.16 43.41
N LEU A 130 -7.42 1.45 43.46
CA LEU A 130 -7.17 2.15 44.73
C LEU A 130 -8.43 2.16 45.60
N TRP A 131 -9.59 2.45 45.02
CA TRP A 131 -10.88 2.38 45.72
C TRP A 131 -11.18 0.98 46.25
N TRP A 132 -10.85 -0.05 45.47
CA TRP A 132 -10.98 -1.45 45.89
C TRP A 132 -10.10 -1.74 47.11
N LEU A 133 -8.82 -1.40 47.04
CA LEU A 133 -7.79 -1.62 48.09
C LEU A 133 -8.08 -0.90 49.42
N VAL A 134 -8.71 0.28 49.40
CA VAL A 134 -9.04 1.05 50.62
C VAL A 134 -10.02 0.31 51.57
N GLY A 135 -10.82 -0.62 51.05
CA GLY A 135 -11.76 -1.43 51.85
C GLY A 135 -13.02 -0.70 52.34
N PRO A 136 -14.09 -1.43 52.72
CA PRO A 136 -15.42 -0.85 52.99
C PRO A 136 -15.46 0.10 54.20
N ALA A 137 -14.63 -0.12 55.22
CA ALA A 137 -14.59 0.71 56.43
C ALA A 137 -14.10 2.15 56.13
N ARG A 138 -12.96 2.28 55.43
CA ARG A 138 -12.37 3.59 55.11
C ARG A 138 -13.06 4.32 53.96
N ARG A 139 -13.78 3.60 53.08
CA ARG A 139 -14.63 4.22 52.02
C ARG A 139 -15.69 5.15 52.60
N GLY A 140 -16.31 4.79 53.72
CA GLY A 140 -17.32 5.61 54.39
C GLY A 140 -16.78 6.93 54.93
N GLU A 141 -15.55 6.91 55.45
CA GLU A 141 -14.84 8.10 55.95
C GLU A 141 -14.42 9.02 54.81
N LEU A 142 -13.86 8.48 53.72
CA LEU A 142 -13.49 9.26 52.53
C LEU A 142 -14.69 9.94 51.88
N VAL A 143 -15.83 9.25 51.76
CA VAL A 143 -17.04 9.84 51.18
C VAL A 143 -17.58 11.00 52.03
N ARG A 144 -17.50 10.90 53.36
CA ARG A 144 -17.87 12.01 54.26
C ARG A 144 -16.90 13.18 54.12
N GLY A 145 -15.59 12.91 54.14
CA GLY A 145 -14.55 13.92 53.98
C GLY A 145 -14.63 14.65 52.63
N VAL A 146 -14.88 13.93 51.53
CA VAL A 146 -15.08 14.54 50.20
C VAL A 146 -16.35 15.39 50.16
N ARG A 147 -17.46 14.94 50.77
CA ARG A 147 -18.71 15.73 50.82
C ARG A 147 -18.58 17.01 51.63
N GLU A 148 -17.85 16.96 52.75
CA GLU A 148 -17.59 18.13 53.59
C GLU A 148 -16.59 19.08 52.92
N GLY A 149 -15.53 18.52 52.33
CA GLY A 149 -14.53 19.27 51.58
C GLY A 149 -15.09 19.97 50.34
N ALA A 150 -16.00 19.31 49.60
CA ALA A 150 -16.66 19.87 48.41
C ALA A 150 -17.50 21.12 48.71
N ARG A 151 -17.87 21.37 49.98
CA ARG A 151 -18.56 22.60 50.40
C ARG A 151 -17.62 23.80 50.57
N THR A 152 -16.31 23.59 50.50
CA THR A 152 -15.30 24.63 50.70
C THR A 152 -14.39 24.76 49.47
N ARG A 153 -14.02 25.99 49.09
CA ARG A 153 -13.08 26.22 47.98
C ARG A 153 -11.74 25.49 48.19
N ARG A 154 -11.25 25.43 49.44
CA ARG A 154 -9.99 24.75 49.79
C ARG A 154 -10.06 23.23 49.59
N GLY A 155 -11.18 22.59 49.96
CA GLY A 155 -11.34 21.15 49.77
C GLY A 155 -11.45 20.73 48.31
N VAL A 156 -12.15 21.51 47.48
CA VAL A 156 -12.19 21.31 46.02
C VAL A 156 -10.79 21.42 45.41
N LEU A 157 -10.02 22.44 45.81
CA LEU A 157 -8.68 22.69 45.30
C LEU A 157 -7.70 21.58 45.72
N ALA A 158 -7.77 21.09 46.96
CA ALA A 158 -6.97 19.96 47.41
C ALA A 158 -7.28 18.65 46.67
N GLY A 159 -8.57 18.39 46.39
CA GLY A 159 -8.98 17.23 45.59
C GLY A 159 -8.48 17.32 44.14
N ALA A 160 -8.57 18.50 43.53
CA ALA A 160 -8.04 18.75 42.19
C ALA A 160 -6.51 18.55 42.13
N VAL A 161 -5.77 19.03 43.14
CA VAL A 161 -4.31 18.83 43.23
C VAL A 161 -3.96 17.35 43.39
N ALA A 162 -4.66 16.61 44.27
CA ALA A 162 -4.40 15.18 44.45
C ALA A 162 -4.65 14.39 43.16
N LEU A 163 -5.72 14.73 42.44
CA LEU A 163 -6.01 14.14 41.13
C LEU A 163 -4.93 14.50 40.09
N ALA A 164 -4.51 15.77 40.04
CA ALA A 164 -3.45 16.21 39.13
C ALA A 164 -2.12 15.51 39.41
N VAL A 165 -1.78 15.29 40.69
CA VAL A 165 -0.59 14.52 41.09
C VAL A 165 -0.72 13.05 40.68
N LEU A 166 -1.91 12.45 40.82
CA LEU A 166 -2.15 11.08 40.38
C LEU A 166 -2.00 10.96 38.86
N VAL A 167 -2.68 11.82 38.11
CA VAL A 167 -2.61 11.84 36.63
C VAL A 167 -1.16 12.10 36.20
N GLY A 168 -0.49 13.11 36.76
CA GLY A 168 0.92 13.40 36.48
C GLY A 168 1.85 12.22 36.82
N GLY A 169 1.60 11.50 37.91
CA GLY A 169 2.35 10.29 38.28
C GLY A 169 2.15 9.15 37.28
N VAL A 170 0.91 8.94 36.80
CA VAL A 170 0.61 7.96 35.76
C VAL A 170 1.28 8.36 34.44
N LEU A 171 1.18 9.62 34.03
CA LEU A 171 1.85 10.14 32.82
C LEU A 171 3.37 9.97 32.90
N ALA A 172 3.97 10.18 34.07
CA ALA A 172 5.41 9.98 34.28
C ALA A 172 5.85 8.52 34.14
N VAL A 173 4.94 7.55 34.29
CA VAL A 173 5.20 6.11 34.05
C VAL A 173 4.94 5.76 32.59
N VAL A 174 3.90 6.33 31.98
CA VAL A 174 3.49 6.07 30.58
C VAL A 174 4.31 6.92 29.60
N ARG A 175 5.60 7.17 29.86
CA ARG A 175 6.43 8.00 28.98
C ARG A 175 6.45 7.44 27.56
N PRO A 176 5.85 8.14 26.57
CA PRO A 176 6.11 7.82 25.18
C PRO A 176 7.57 8.16 24.86
N GLY A 177 8.18 7.45 23.92
CA GLY A 177 9.58 7.65 23.55
C GLY A 177 9.83 9.08 23.09
N GLU A 178 10.72 9.80 23.77
CA GLU A 178 11.03 11.19 23.44
C GLU A 178 11.99 11.30 22.24
N ARG A 179 11.64 12.20 21.32
CA ARG A 179 12.42 13.38 20.92
C ARG A 179 11.51 14.28 20.06
N GLU A 180 11.03 15.39 20.63
CA GLU A 180 10.74 16.56 19.80
C GLU A 180 12.10 17.11 19.36
N PRO A 181 12.42 17.17 18.05
CA PRO A 181 13.57 17.95 17.62
C PRO A 181 13.31 19.41 17.96
N ASP A 182 14.30 20.07 18.58
CA ASP A 182 14.29 21.52 18.78
C ASP A 182 14.15 22.20 17.41
N ARG A 183 12.95 22.67 17.06
CA ARG A 183 12.74 23.47 15.84
C ARG A 183 13.46 24.81 16.03
N VAL A 184 14.45 25.07 15.18
CA VAL A 184 15.40 26.17 15.36
C VAL A 184 14.72 27.55 15.28
N GLN A 185 13.57 27.69 14.59
CA GLN A 185 12.71 28.88 14.58
C GLN A 185 11.27 28.53 14.17
N ASP A 186 10.28 29.35 14.55
CA ASP A 186 8.92 29.29 13.98
C ASP A 186 9.00 29.60 12.47
N PRO A 187 8.74 28.63 11.59
CA PRO A 187 8.91 28.84 10.17
C PRO A 187 7.87 29.82 9.63
N THR A 188 8.28 30.74 8.77
CA THR A 188 7.33 31.55 8.00
C THR A 188 6.78 30.68 6.88
N TRP A 189 5.46 30.51 6.80
CA TRP A 189 4.84 29.68 5.78
C TRP A 189 4.18 30.53 4.71
N LEU A 190 4.43 30.19 3.46
CA LEU A 190 3.92 30.93 2.30
C LEU A 190 3.07 29.99 1.43
N PRO A 191 1.91 30.43 0.90
CA PRO A 191 1.22 29.69 -0.15
C PRO A 191 2.17 29.40 -1.32
N LEU A 192 2.06 28.21 -1.93
CA LEU A 192 2.95 27.81 -3.03
C LEU A 192 3.04 28.89 -4.13
N GLN A 193 1.91 29.43 -4.56
CA GLN A 193 1.85 30.46 -5.60
C GLN A 193 2.56 31.77 -5.19
N ALA A 194 2.54 32.12 -3.90
CA ALA A 194 3.20 33.31 -3.39
C ALA A 194 4.72 33.11 -3.23
N ALA A 195 5.14 31.90 -2.88
CA ALA A 195 6.56 31.53 -2.80
C ALA A 195 7.20 31.41 -4.18
N TYR A 196 6.43 31.03 -5.21
CA TYR A 196 6.89 30.81 -6.58
C TYR A 196 5.94 31.47 -7.61
N PRO A 197 5.95 32.82 -7.74
CA PRO A 197 5.01 33.54 -8.61
C PRO A 197 5.08 33.19 -10.10
N ASP A 198 6.27 32.78 -10.56
CA ASP A 198 6.54 32.48 -11.97
C ASP A 198 6.19 31.04 -12.36
N VAL A 199 5.75 30.21 -11.41
CA VAL A 199 5.38 28.81 -11.63
C VAL A 199 3.87 28.68 -11.43
N PRO A 200 3.11 28.18 -12.42
CA PRO A 200 1.69 27.91 -12.25
C PRO A 200 1.52 26.76 -11.26
N VAL A 201 0.76 27.00 -10.18
CA VAL A 201 0.41 25.97 -9.20
C VAL A 201 -0.96 25.38 -9.58
N PRO A 202 -1.08 24.04 -9.71
CA PRO A 202 -2.37 23.39 -9.95
C PRO A 202 -3.42 23.79 -8.90
N PRO A 203 -4.70 24.00 -9.28
CA PRO A 203 -5.76 24.38 -8.35
C PRO A 203 -5.91 23.47 -7.12
N GLU A 204 -5.63 22.18 -7.29
CA GLU A 204 -5.69 21.13 -6.27
C GLU A 204 -4.65 21.37 -5.16
N LEU A 205 -3.55 22.06 -5.49
CA LEU A 205 -2.47 22.39 -4.57
C LEU A 205 -2.59 23.83 -4.00
N SER A 206 -3.73 24.50 -4.19
CA SER A 206 -3.91 25.92 -3.81
C SER A 206 -3.79 26.16 -2.29
N ASP A 207 -4.21 25.20 -1.47
CA ASP A 207 -4.12 25.26 -0.01
C ASP A 207 -2.74 24.83 0.54
N TRP A 208 -1.82 24.40 -0.34
CA TRP A 208 -0.49 23.97 0.06
C TRP A 208 0.42 25.16 0.33
N GLN A 209 1.21 25.01 1.39
CA GLN A 209 2.14 26.02 1.86
C GLN A 209 3.53 25.41 1.96
N VAL A 210 4.54 26.24 1.71
CA VAL A 210 5.96 25.87 1.74
C VAL A 210 6.67 26.68 2.81
N GLN A 211 7.65 26.06 3.46
CA GLN A 211 8.48 26.72 4.44
C GLN A 211 9.35 27.81 3.78
N GLY A 212 9.27 29.01 4.36
CA GLY A 212 10.07 30.16 3.96
C GLY A 212 11.50 30.07 4.46
N GLY A 213 12.47 30.35 3.58
CA GLY A 213 13.89 30.44 3.95
C GLY A 213 14.85 29.80 2.95
N LEU A 214 14.38 28.82 2.15
CA LEU A 214 15.19 28.08 1.17
C LEU A 214 14.83 28.45 -0.29
N PHE A 215 14.70 29.74 -0.59
CA PHE A 215 14.33 30.22 -1.93
C PHE A 215 15.52 30.47 -2.85
N THR A 216 16.34 29.45 -3.10
CA THR A 216 17.43 29.53 -4.08
C THR A 216 16.91 29.33 -5.51
N SER A 217 17.68 29.77 -6.52
CA SER A 217 17.36 29.50 -7.92
C SER A 217 17.35 27.99 -8.26
N GLY A 218 18.16 27.18 -7.54
CA GLY A 218 18.16 25.73 -7.65
C GLY A 218 16.86 25.10 -7.13
N THR A 219 16.43 25.46 -5.92
CA THR A 219 15.19 24.98 -5.31
C THR A 219 13.96 25.36 -6.15
N ARG A 220 13.95 26.58 -6.74
CA ARG A 220 12.90 27.01 -7.67
C ARG A 220 12.79 26.11 -8.89
N ARG A 221 13.92 25.77 -9.52
CA ARG A 221 13.93 24.88 -10.70
C ARG A 221 13.48 23.47 -10.36
N LEU A 222 13.87 22.95 -9.20
CA LEU A 222 13.43 21.64 -8.71
C LEU A 222 11.93 21.62 -8.48
N LEU A 223 11.37 22.61 -7.78
CA LEU A 223 9.93 22.67 -7.55
C LEU A 223 9.14 22.87 -8.86
N ALA A 224 9.60 23.75 -9.75
CA ALA A 224 8.96 23.93 -11.05
C ALA A 224 8.94 22.62 -11.85
N SER A 225 10.05 21.88 -11.83
CA SER A 225 10.13 20.55 -12.46
C SER A 225 9.21 19.53 -11.78
N ALA A 226 9.07 19.59 -10.46
CA ALA A 226 8.19 18.70 -9.71
C ALA A 226 6.71 18.98 -10.02
N LEU A 227 6.29 20.25 -10.02
CA LEU A 227 4.92 20.65 -10.37
C LEU A 227 4.58 20.30 -11.83
N ASP A 228 5.51 20.54 -12.76
CA ASP A 228 5.35 20.11 -14.16
C ASP A 228 5.26 18.58 -14.30
N THR A 229 6.00 17.82 -13.47
CA THR A 229 5.93 16.36 -13.44
C THR A 229 4.58 15.88 -12.88
N TYR A 230 4.12 16.49 -11.78
CA TYR A 230 2.83 16.21 -11.15
C TYR A 230 1.68 16.47 -12.13
N ASP A 231 1.65 17.65 -12.74
CA ASP A 231 0.59 18.06 -13.68
C ASP A 231 0.55 17.12 -14.89
N LYS A 232 1.71 16.86 -15.52
CA LYS A 232 1.79 15.93 -16.65
C LYS A 232 1.40 14.50 -16.28
N SER A 233 1.79 14.02 -15.10
CA SER A 233 1.45 12.69 -14.61
C SER A 233 -0.05 12.54 -14.41
N THR A 234 -0.64 13.50 -13.71
CA THR A 234 -2.08 13.54 -13.42
C THR A 234 -2.86 13.58 -14.73
N VAL A 235 -2.57 14.57 -15.58
CA VAL A 235 -3.24 14.74 -16.88
C VAL A 235 -3.10 13.50 -17.76
N PHE A 236 -1.91 12.90 -17.86
CA PHE A 236 -1.69 11.77 -18.76
C PHE A 236 -2.47 10.53 -18.33
N TYR A 237 -2.39 10.12 -17.06
CA TYR A 237 -3.05 8.90 -16.62
C TYR A 237 -4.55 9.10 -16.37
N ASP A 238 -5.02 10.32 -16.05
CA ASP A 238 -6.45 10.61 -15.94
C ASP A 238 -7.10 10.64 -17.33
N ASP A 239 -6.45 11.26 -18.33
CA ASP A 239 -6.90 11.22 -19.73
C ASP A 239 -6.96 9.78 -20.28
N LEU A 240 -6.08 8.88 -19.82
CA LEU A 240 -6.21 7.46 -20.13
C LEU A 240 -7.48 6.86 -19.50
N VAL A 241 -7.73 7.06 -18.20
CA VAL A 241 -8.95 6.57 -17.55
C VAL A 241 -10.21 7.11 -18.23
N ASP A 242 -10.24 8.40 -18.56
CA ASP A 242 -11.36 9.05 -19.26
C ASP A 242 -11.61 8.50 -20.67
N ARG A 243 -10.59 7.91 -21.31
CA ARG A 243 -10.67 7.27 -22.63
C ARG A 243 -11.07 5.81 -22.60
N VAL A 244 -11.13 5.17 -21.43
CA VAL A 244 -11.58 3.76 -21.33
C VAL A 244 -12.94 3.52 -22.01
N PRO A 245 -13.96 4.39 -21.86
CA PRO A 245 -15.23 4.24 -22.57
C PRO A 245 -15.10 4.25 -24.10
N GLU A 246 -14.04 4.82 -24.68
CA GLU A 246 -13.80 4.85 -26.13
C GLU A 246 -13.34 3.51 -26.69
N VAL A 247 -12.82 2.62 -25.83
CA VAL A 247 -12.37 1.27 -26.21
C VAL A 247 -13.19 0.16 -25.58
N ALA A 248 -14.17 0.51 -24.72
CA ALA A 248 -14.98 -0.46 -24.00
C ALA A 248 -15.79 -1.38 -24.93
N ASP A 249 -16.18 -0.92 -26.11
CA ASP A 249 -16.88 -1.72 -27.13
C ASP A 249 -15.99 -2.75 -27.84
N GLN A 250 -14.66 -2.61 -27.72
CA GLN A 250 -13.67 -3.56 -28.24
C GLN A 250 -13.33 -4.65 -27.21
N LEU A 251 -13.63 -4.41 -25.92
CA LEU A 251 -13.46 -5.40 -24.86
C LEU A 251 -14.53 -6.49 -24.99
N ARG A 252 -14.12 -7.75 -24.82
CA ARG A 252 -15.07 -8.86 -24.79
C ARG A 252 -15.97 -8.72 -23.57
N THR A 253 -17.29 -8.79 -23.78
CA THR A 253 -18.25 -8.95 -22.69
C THR A 253 -18.25 -10.41 -22.21
N PRO A 254 -17.98 -10.67 -20.91
CA PRO A 254 -18.04 -12.02 -20.37
C PRO A 254 -19.49 -12.53 -20.31
N ALA A 255 -19.66 -13.84 -20.45
CA ALA A 255 -20.91 -14.53 -20.15
C ALA A 255 -21.15 -14.63 -18.63
N GLU A 256 -22.38 -14.94 -18.21
CA GLU A 256 -22.75 -15.02 -16.77
C GLU A 256 -21.98 -16.11 -16.00
N ASP A 257 -21.48 -17.13 -16.71
CA ASP A 257 -20.68 -18.25 -16.21
C ASP A 257 -19.16 -18.04 -16.38
N GLU A 258 -18.73 -16.88 -16.88
CA GLU A 258 -17.32 -16.56 -17.08
C GLU A 258 -16.78 -15.66 -15.95
N THR A 259 -15.57 -15.96 -15.49
CA THR A 259 -14.79 -15.08 -14.60
C THR A 259 -13.67 -14.45 -15.40
N VAL A 260 -13.51 -13.12 -15.30
CA VAL A 260 -12.41 -12.40 -15.97
C VAL A 260 -11.38 -11.98 -14.93
N ALA A 261 -10.13 -12.33 -15.18
CA ALA A 261 -8.97 -11.86 -14.43
C ALA A 261 -8.17 -10.86 -15.26
N VAL A 262 -7.56 -9.88 -14.62
CA VAL A 262 -6.53 -9.03 -15.24
C VAL A 262 -5.15 -9.52 -14.82
N LEU A 263 -4.31 -9.83 -15.80
CA LEU A 263 -2.90 -10.17 -15.63
C LEU A 263 -2.07 -8.89 -15.71
N VAL A 264 -1.34 -8.61 -14.64
CA VAL A 264 -0.32 -7.56 -14.55
C VAL A 264 1.06 -8.18 -14.31
N SER A 265 2.09 -7.48 -14.75
CA SER A 265 3.50 -7.85 -14.57
C SER A 265 4.41 -6.68 -14.87
N ASP A 266 5.64 -6.70 -14.34
CA ASP A 266 6.71 -5.76 -14.68
C ASP A 266 6.26 -4.29 -14.55
N ARG A 267 5.62 -3.97 -13.42
CA ARG A 267 5.17 -2.60 -13.09
C ARG A 267 6.35 -1.69 -12.79
N HIS A 268 7.41 -2.20 -12.17
CA HIS A 268 8.63 -1.47 -11.84
C HIS A 268 8.35 -0.09 -11.21
N ASP A 269 7.51 -0.08 -10.18
CA ASP A 269 7.09 1.12 -9.45
C ASP A 269 6.22 2.13 -10.23
N ASN A 270 5.74 1.80 -11.44
CA ASN A 270 4.81 2.68 -12.16
C ASN A 270 3.37 2.56 -11.65
N ILE A 271 3.11 3.25 -10.54
CA ILE A 271 1.79 3.36 -9.89
C ILE A 271 0.72 4.04 -10.75
N GLY A 272 1.11 4.81 -11.77
CA GLY A 272 0.15 5.55 -12.60
C GLY A 272 -0.70 4.64 -13.50
N MET A 273 -0.18 3.47 -13.86
CA MET A 273 -0.91 2.51 -14.68
C MET A 273 -1.96 1.73 -13.91
N ASP A 274 -1.86 1.63 -12.58
CA ASP A 274 -2.76 0.80 -11.77
C ASP A 274 -4.23 1.23 -11.92
N GLN A 275 -4.50 2.54 -11.92
CA GLN A 275 -5.85 3.07 -12.16
C GLN A 275 -6.35 2.83 -13.59
N VAL A 276 -5.45 2.81 -14.58
CA VAL A 276 -5.80 2.57 -15.98
C VAL A 276 -6.17 1.09 -16.16
N VAL A 277 -5.36 0.20 -15.58
CA VAL A 277 -5.62 -1.25 -15.58
C VAL A 277 -6.93 -1.53 -14.84
N ARG A 278 -7.14 -0.90 -13.68
CA ARG A 278 -8.39 -1.03 -12.91
C ARG A 278 -9.60 -0.58 -13.72
N ALA A 279 -9.55 0.59 -14.35
CA ALA A 279 -10.67 1.12 -15.13
C ALA A 279 -11.02 0.23 -16.34
N VAL A 280 -10.02 -0.29 -17.06
CA VAL A 280 -10.25 -1.24 -18.16
C VAL A 280 -10.74 -2.58 -17.64
N GLY A 281 -10.19 -3.07 -16.53
CA GLY A 281 -10.64 -4.29 -15.86
C GLY A 281 -12.11 -4.22 -15.48
N ASP A 282 -12.54 -3.14 -14.82
CA ASP A 282 -13.95 -2.90 -14.47
C ASP A 282 -14.84 -2.85 -15.73
N ALA A 283 -14.38 -2.18 -16.80
CA ALA A 283 -15.10 -2.11 -18.07
C ALA A 283 -15.23 -3.48 -18.77
N ALA A 284 -14.26 -4.37 -18.58
CA ALA A 284 -14.27 -5.74 -19.07
C ALA A 284 -15.01 -6.73 -18.15
N GLY A 285 -15.48 -6.28 -16.97
CA GLY A 285 -16.10 -7.16 -15.97
C GLY A 285 -15.11 -8.05 -15.22
N ALA A 286 -13.85 -7.63 -15.10
CA ALA A 286 -12.86 -8.34 -14.31
C ALA A 286 -13.16 -8.25 -12.81
N THR A 287 -12.99 -9.36 -12.10
CA THR A 287 -13.12 -9.42 -10.63
C THR A 287 -11.89 -10.00 -9.95
N VAL A 288 -10.86 -10.34 -10.72
CA VAL A 288 -9.63 -10.97 -10.23
C VAL A 288 -8.42 -10.24 -10.79
N VAL A 289 -7.36 -10.12 -9.99
CA VAL A 289 -6.04 -9.69 -10.47
C VAL A 289 -5.02 -10.81 -10.25
N LEU A 290 -4.28 -11.13 -11.31
CA LEU A 290 -3.15 -12.04 -11.31
C LEU A 290 -1.90 -11.18 -11.51
N ASP A 291 -1.03 -11.13 -10.52
CA ASP A 291 0.22 -10.41 -10.57
C ASP A 291 1.39 -11.38 -10.77
N ALA A 292 2.05 -11.28 -11.92
CA ALA A 292 3.19 -12.10 -12.30
C ALA A 292 4.54 -11.49 -11.88
N GLY A 293 4.56 -10.52 -10.96
CA GLY A 293 5.78 -10.02 -10.32
C GLY A 293 6.50 -8.91 -11.08
N ASP A 294 7.65 -8.50 -10.53
CA ASP A 294 8.39 -7.27 -10.85
C ASP A 294 7.55 -6.00 -10.60
N ASP A 295 6.89 -6.00 -9.45
CA ASP A 295 6.16 -4.85 -8.92
C ASP A 295 7.08 -3.69 -8.54
N THR A 296 8.29 -4.05 -8.12
CA THR A 296 9.32 -3.14 -7.64
C THR A 296 10.53 -3.14 -8.57
N SER A 297 11.43 -2.17 -8.39
CA SER A 297 12.71 -2.14 -9.11
C SER A 297 13.79 -2.96 -8.41
N THR A 298 13.71 -3.07 -7.08
CA THR A 298 14.76 -3.67 -6.24
C THR A 298 14.29 -4.54 -5.09
N GLY A 299 12.99 -4.67 -4.84
CA GLY A 299 12.42 -5.45 -3.74
C GLY A 299 12.64 -4.86 -2.36
N GLN A 300 12.98 -3.57 -2.27
CA GLN A 300 13.36 -2.94 -1.01
C GLN A 300 12.17 -2.26 -0.31
N THR A 301 12.28 -2.09 1.00
CA THR A 301 11.19 -1.51 1.82
C THR A 301 10.77 -0.11 1.38
N TRP A 302 11.64 0.66 0.75
CA TRP A 302 11.31 1.97 0.21
C TRP A 302 10.31 1.90 -0.96
N GLU A 303 10.16 0.75 -1.62
CA GLU A 303 9.24 0.53 -2.74
C GLU A 303 7.82 0.16 -2.29
N ALA A 304 7.54 0.19 -0.97
CA ALA A 304 6.22 -0.07 -0.41
C ALA A 304 5.09 0.71 -1.09
N PHE A 305 5.35 1.95 -1.52
CA PHE A 305 4.37 2.78 -2.24
C PHE A 305 3.85 2.12 -3.53
N SER A 306 4.68 1.32 -4.22
CA SER A 306 4.28 0.59 -5.41
C SER A 306 3.27 -0.49 -5.08
N LEU A 307 3.53 -1.24 -4.01
CA LEU A 307 2.66 -2.33 -3.54
C LEU A 307 1.37 -1.79 -2.92
N ASP A 308 1.45 -0.67 -2.17
CA ASP A 308 0.28 0.00 -1.61
C ASP A 308 -0.63 0.56 -2.72
N SER A 309 -0.06 1.07 -3.82
CA SER A 309 -0.83 1.51 -5.00
C SER A 309 -1.53 0.35 -5.69
N LEU A 310 -0.81 -0.77 -5.88
CA LEU A 310 -1.38 -1.98 -6.47
C LEU A 310 -2.58 -2.48 -5.64
N ASP A 311 -2.38 -2.60 -4.32
CA ASP A 311 -3.42 -3.01 -3.39
C ASP A 311 -4.61 -2.04 -3.40
N ALA A 312 -4.34 -0.73 -3.46
CA ALA A 312 -5.40 0.28 -3.53
C ALA A 312 -6.23 0.19 -4.81
N ALA A 313 -5.60 0.00 -5.96
CA ALA A 313 -6.30 -0.05 -7.24
C ALA A 313 -7.23 -1.26 -7.33
N PHE A 314 -6.81 -2.42 -6.80
CA PHE A 314 -7.56 -3.66 -6.88
C PHE A 314 -8.32 -4.01 -5.60
N GLU A 315 -8.50 -3.05 -4.69
CA GLU A 315 -9.38 -3.21 -3.54
C GLU A 315 -10.82 -3.58 -4.01
N GLY A 316 -11.39 -4.60 -3.36
CA GLY A 316 -12.74 -5.09 -3.65
C GLY A 316 -12.86 -6.10 -4.78
N TYR A 317 -11.76 -6.46 -5.46
CA TYR A 317 -11.74 -7.65 -6.32
C TYR A 317 -11.90 -8.93 -5.48
N ASP A 318 -12.53 -9.95 -6.06
CA ASP A 318 -12.85 -11.23 -5.42
C ASP A 318 -11.58 -11.97 -5.01
N ALA A 319 -10.56 -11.95 -5.88
CA ALA A 319 -9.25 -12.54 -5.62
C ALA A 319 -8.12 -11.66 -6.13
N ARG A 320 -7.02 -11.64 -5.35
CA ARG A 320 -5.79 -10.90 -5.64
C ARG A 320 -4.62 -11.86 -5.43
N VAL A 321 -4.09 -12.40 -6.52
CA VAL A 321 -3.12 -13.50 -6.51
C VAL A 321 -1.78 -12.99 -7.04
N ALA A 322 -0.68 -13.27 -6.34
CA ALA A 322 0.63 -12.76 -6.71
C ALA A 322 1.76 -13.78 -6.55
N ILE A 323 2.77 -13.65 -7.41
CA ILE A 323 4.12 -14.20 -7.27
C ILE A 323 5.14 -13.05 -7.34
N ALA A 324 6.37 -13.29 -6.90
CA ALA A 324 7.45 -12.31 -6.95
C ALA A 324 8.29 -12.54 -8.21
N GLY A 325 8.70 -11.44 -8.85
CA GLY A 325 9.63 -11.48 -9.96
C GLY A 325 11.08 -11.35 -9.51
N ASN A 326 12.01 -11.35 -10.46
CA ASN A 326 13.44 -11.30 -10.13
C ASN A 326 13.90 -9.92 -9.63
N HIS A 327 13.15 -8.84 -9.85
CA HIS A 327 13.43 -7.52 -9.29
C HIS A 327 12.87 -7.36 -7.86
N ASP A 328 11.95 -8.21 -7.44
CA ASP A 328 11.34 -8.23 -6.11
C ASP A 328 12.24 -8.92 -5.08
N ASN A 329 13.51 -8.50 -5.03
CA ASN A 329 14.56 -9.17 -4.26
C ASN A 329 14.25 -9.32 -2.76
N GLY A 330 14.61 -10.49 -2.23
CA GLY A 330 14.43 -10.81 -0.82
C GLY A 330 12.98 -11.14 -0.47
N SER A 331 12.66 -11.12 0.82
CA SER A 331 11.32 -11.53 1.30
C SER A 331 10.39 -10.36 1.57
N PHE A 332 10.76 -9.12 1.22
CA PHE A 332 9.94 -7.96 1.52
C PHE A 332 8.64 -7.95 0.72
N VAL A 333 8.72 -8.00 -0.62
CA VAL A 333 7.55 -7.86 -1.51
C VAL A 333 6.50 -8.93 -1.22
N GLY A 334 6.90 -10.22 -1.25
CA GLY A 334 5.97 -11.32 -0.98
C GLY A 334 5.33 -11.24 0.41
N ARG A 335 6.10 -10.93 1.46
CA ARG A 335 5.55 -10.75 2.82
C ARG A 335 4.62 -9.56 2.91
N TYR A 336 4.96 -8.46 2.26
CA TYR A 336 4.17 -7.23 2.30
C TYR A 336 2.83 -7.41 1.58
N LEU A 337 2.81 -8.04 0.41
CA LEU A 337 1.58 -8.41 -0.29
C LEU A 337 0.72 -9.38 0.54
N ALA A 338 1.33 -10.37 1.19
CA ALA A 338 0.61 -11.26 2.11
C ALA A 338 -0.01 -10.50 3.30
N ASP A 339 0.72 -9.54 3.88
CA ASP A 339 0.22 -8.68 4.97
C ASP A 339 -0.96 -7.80 4.51
N LEU A 340 -1.00 -7.43 3.22
CA LEU A 340 -2.13 -6.74 2.56
C LEU A 340 -3.29 -7.69 2.17
N GLY A 341 -3.15 -8.99 2.45
CA GLY A 341 -4.16 -10.00 2.19
C GLY A 341 -4.25 -10.45 0.73
N TRP A 342 -3.12 -10.41 0.01
CA TRP A 342 -2.98 -11.09 -1.29
C TRP A 342 -2.68 -12.57 -1.09
N THR A 343 -3.22 -13.42 -1.97
CA THR A 343 -2.87 -14.83 -2.02
C THR A 343 -1.53 -14.98 -2.73
N ARG A 344 -0.52 -15.40 -1.96
CA ARG A 344 0.82 -15.69 -2.46
C ARG A 344 0.91 -17.13 -2.92
N LEU A 345 1.42 -17.34 -4.13
CA LEU A 345 1.65 -18.70 -4.64
C LEU A 345 3.08 -19.12 -4.31
N GLU A 346 3.21 -20.24 -3.60
CA GLU A 346 4.48 -20.77 -3.10
C GLU A 346 4.69 -22.25 -3.51
N GLY A 347 3.98 -22.71 -4.54
CA GLY A 347 4.01 -24.08 -5.08
C GLY A 347 2.76 -24.90 -4.78
N ASP A 348 2.10 -24.64 -3.66
CA ASP A 348 0.83 -25.29 -3.31
C ASP A 348 -0.36 -24.70 -4.12
N PRO A 349 -1.28 -25.54 -4.63
CA PRO A 349 -2.43 -25.08 -5.38
C PRO A 349 -3.48 -24.40 -4.49
N VAL A 350 -4.11 -23.36 -5.03
CA VAL A 350 -5.23 -22.62 -4.42
C VAL A 350 -6.39 -22.51 -5.40
N GLU A 351 -7.59 -22.26 -4.87
CA GLU A 351 -8.84 -22.07 -5.63
C GLU A 351 -9.57 -20.82 -5.09
N GLU A 352 -9.04 -19.63 -5.41
CA GLU A 352 -9.54 -18.36 -4.86
C GLU A 352 -10.71 -17.77 -5.67
N PHE A 353 -10.90 -18.19 -6.92
CA PHE A 353 -11.91 -17.62 -7.82
C PHE A 353 -12.38 -18.64 -8.87
N GLY A 354 -13.64 -18.54 -9.30
CA GLY A 354 -14.16 -19.21 -10.50
C GLY A 354 -13.95 -20.72 -10.60
N ASP A 355 -13.80 -21.42 -9.47
CA ASP A 355 -13.36 -22.83 -9.38
C ASP A 355 -12.02 -23.10 -10.12
N VAL A 356 -11.19 -22.07 -10.28
CA VAL A 356 -9.90 -22.12 -10.98
C VAL A 356 -8.82 -22.58 -10.02
N ARG A 357 -8.28 -23.76 -10.26
CA ARG A 357 -7.08 -24.23 -9.56
C ARG A 357 -5.83 -23.59 -10.14
N ILE A 358 -5.17 -22.75 -9.35
CA ILE A 358 -3.97 -22.01 -9.72
C ILE A 358 -2.83 -22.35 -8.77
N THR A 359 -1.61 -22.46 -9.30
CA THR A 359 -0.38 -22.50 -8.51
C THR A 359 0.70 -21.69 -9.20
N GLY A 360 1.83 -21.49 -8.53
CA GLY A 360 2.91 -20.63 -8.97
C GLY A 360 4.03 -20.62 -7.96
N VAL A 361 5.20 -20.12 -8.39
CA VAL A 361 6.37 -19.95 -7.56
C VAL A 361 7.08 -18.66 -7.95
N ASP A 362 7.76 -18.08 -6.98
CA ASP A 362 8.61 -16.90 -7.18
C ASP A 362 9.76 -17.20 -8.14
N ASP A 363 10.21 -16.18 -8.87
CA ASP A 363 11.46 -16.30 -9.61
C ASP A 363 12.62 -16.52 -8.62
N PRO A 364 13.37 -17.63 -8.72
CA PRO A 364 14.48 -17.90 -7.80
C PRO A 364 15.68 -16.98 -8.04
N ARG A 365 15.68 -16.20 -9.13
CA ARG A 365 16.75 -15.28 -9.49
C ARG A 365 16.53 -13.93 -8.81
N SER A 366 17.63 -13.30 -8.44
CA SER A 366 17.68 -11.92 -7.96
C SER A 366 18.39 -11.04 -9.00
N SER A 367 17.79 -9.91 -9.34
CA SER A 367 18.40 -8.83 -10.15
C SER A 367 18.05 -7.48 -9.52
N GLY A 368 19.06 -6.63 -9.30
CA GLY A 368 18.86 -5.28 -8.76
C GLY A 368 19.45 -4.18 -9.64
N LEU A 369 19.50 -2.94 -9.13
CA LEU A 369 20.09 -1.78 -9.83
C LEU A 369 21.61 -1.88 -10.07
N GLY A 370 22.27 -2.94 -9.60
CA GLY A 370 23.69 -3.23 -9.79
C GLY A 370 23.93 -4.65 -10.30
N SER A 371 25.18 -5.00 -10.60
CA SER A 371 25.56 -6.32 -11.11
C SER A 371 25.64 -7.43 -10.05
N TRP A 372 25.03 -7.22 -8.88
CA TRP A 372 25.08 -8.14 -7.75
C TRP A 372 23.79 -8.97 -7.75
N ARG A 373 23.92 -10.28 -7.54
CA ARG A 373 22.81 -11.21 -7.42
C ARG A 373 22.85 -11.81 -6.03
N ASP A 374 21.75 -11.72 -5.28
CA ASP A 374 21.59 -12.58 -4.11
C ASP A 374 21.18 -13.96 -4.65
N GLU A 375 22.15 -14.87 -4.75
CA GLU A 375 21.87 -16.25 -5.16
C GLU A 375 20.98 -16.90 -4.10
N THR A 376 19.81 -17.39 -4.50
CA THR A 376 19.08 -18.39 -3.71
C THR A 376 19.84 -19.72 -3.79
N ASP A 377 19.69 -20.59 -2.79
CA ASP A 377 20.33 -21.91 -2.77
C ASP A 377 19.81 -22.85 -3.89
N LEU A 378 18.79 -22.44 -4.66
CA LEU A 378 18.15 -23.22 -5.71
C LEU A 378 18.41 -22.60 -7.08
N SER A 379 18.85 -23.42 -8.04
CA SER A 379 18.97 -22.97 -9.43
C SER A 379 17.61 -22.88 -10.12
N PHE A 380 17.49 -21.99 -11.11
CA PHE A 380 16.29 -21.85 -11.94
C PHE A 380 15.79 -23.20 -12.49
N ARG A 381 16.70 -24.07 -12.92
CA ARG A 381 16.37 -25.41 -13.44
C ARG A 381 15.85 -26.35 -12.34
N GLU A 382 16.38 -26.26 -11.12
CA GLU A 382 15.87 -27.06 -10.00
C GLU A 382 14.45 -26.65 -9.63
N VAL A 383 14.16 -25.34 -9.65
CA VAL A 383 12.80 -24.84 -9.42
C VAL A 383 11.85 -25.24 -10.54
N GLU A 384 12.25 -25.09 -11.81
CA GLU A 384 11.47 -25.54 -12.98
C GLU A 384 11.08 -27.03 -12.90
N GLU A 385 12.04 -27.91 -12.61
CA GLU A 385 11.77 -29.35 -12.51
C GLU A 385 10.90 -29.68 -11.30
N THR A 386 11.13 -29.02 -10.16
CA THR A 386 10.34 -29.24 -8.93
C THR A 386 8.88 -28.87 -9.14
N ILE A 387 8.61 -27.64 -9.64
CA ILE A 387 7.23 -27.22 -9.88
C ILE A 387 6.55 -28.07 -10.96
N ALA A 388 7.31 -28.55 -11.96
CA ALA A 388 6.76 -29.45 -12.96
C ALA A 388 6.41 -30.83 -12.39
N ASP A 389 7.25 -31.39 -11.52
CA ASP A 389 6.97 -32.65 -10.83
C ASP A 389 5.73 -32.53 -9.94
N ASP A 390 5.61 -31.43 -9.17
CA ASP A 390 4.47 -31.18 -8.28
C ASP A 390 3.16 -30.98 -9.06
N VAL A 391 3.18 -30.17 -10.13
CA VAL A 391 2.01 -29.95 -10.99
C VAL A 391 1.58 -31.24 -11.68
N CYS A 392 2.51 -32.08 -12.14
CA CYS A 392 2.18 -33.36 -12.76
C CYS A 392 1.63 -34.37 -11.75
N ALA A 393 2.16 -34.41 -10.53
CA ALA A 393 1.60 -35.26 -9.47
C ALA A 393 0.14 -34.90 -9.17
N LEU A 394 -0.19 -33.61 -9.12
CA LEU A 394 -1.58 -33.14 -8.95
C LEU A 394 -2.47 -33.54 -10.13
N ASP A 395 -1.98 -33.45 -11.37
CA ASP A 395 -2.74 -33.88 -12.56
C ASP A 395 -2.98 -35.40 -12.61
N GLU A 396 -2.05 -36.22 -12.08
CA GLU A 396 -2.22 -37.67 -11.93
C GLU A 396 -3.31 -38.03 -10.91
N ASP A 397 -3.53 -37.17 -9.91
CA ASP A 397 -4.55 -37.32 -8.85
C ASP A 397 -5.90 -36.65 -9.21
N ASP A 398 -6.15 -36.35 -10.49
CA ASP A 398 -7.34 -35.64 -10.99
C ASP A 398 -7.50 -34.20 -10.40
N GLN A 399 -6.42 -33.61 -9.91
CA GLN A 399 -6.35 -32.25 -9.36
C GLN A 399 -5.62 -31.29 -10.30
N ARG A 400 -5.94 -31.37 -11.59
CA ARG A 400 -5.27 -30.59 -12.64
C ARG A 400 -5.21 -29.10 -12.31
N ILE A 401 -4.04 -28.50 -12.57
CA ILE A 401 -3.81 -27.07 -12.50
C ILE A 401 -4.34 -26.42 -13.78
N ALA A 402 -5.27 -25.47 -13.62
CA ALA A 402 -5.83 -24.71 -14.72
C ALA A 402 -4.89 -23.56 -15.14
N THR A 403 -4.15 -22.97 -14.21
CA THR A 403 -3.17 -21.91 -14.51
C THR A 403 -1.94 -22.07 -13.63
N LEU A 404 -0.76 -22.06 -14.26
CA LEU A 404 0.53 -21.96 -13.62
C LEU A 404 1.05 -20.53 -13.82
N LEU A 405 1.05 -19.74 -12.75
CA LEU A 405 1.53 -18.35 -12.76
C LEU A 405 3.01 -18.33 -12.34
N VAL A 406 3.88 -17.88 -13.24
CA VAL A 406 5.34 -17.82 -13.04
C VAL A 406 5.89 -16.53 -13.63
N HIS A 407 6.92 -15.92 -13.05
CA HIS A 407 7.41 -14.65 -13.58
C HIS A 407 8.06 -14.83 -14.95
N ASP A 408 8.87 -15.88 -15.10
CA ASP A 408 9.46 -16.31 -16.38
C ASP A 408 8.77 -17.58 -16.86
N ALA A 409 8.17 -17.54 -18.06
CA ALA A 409 7.45 -18.66 -18.67
C ALA A 409 8.28 -19.95 -18.77
N ASN A 410 9.60 -19.84 -18.72
CA ASN A 410 10.49 -21.00 -18.73
C ASN A 410 10.33 -21.89 -17.49
N LEU A 411 9.90 -21.35 -16.34
CA LEU A 411 9.60 -22.16 -15.15
C LEU A 411 8.41 -23.10 -15.36
N GLY A 412 7.44 -22.72 -16.20
CA GLY A 412 6.27 -23.55 -16.51
C GLY A 412 6.46 -24.48 -17.70
N ARG A 413 7.59 -24.37 -18.41
CA ARG A 413 7.82 -25.06 -19.69
C ARG A 413 7.74 -26.57 -19.55
N THR A 414 8.41 -27.13 -18.56
CA THR A 414 8.47 -28.59 -18.37
C THR A 414 7.09 -29.16 -17.98
N ALA A 415 6.33 -28.48 -17.10
CA ALA A 415 4.95 -28.88 -16.76
C ALA A 415 4.03 -28.88 -17.99
N LEU A 416 4.14 -27.84 -18.83
CA LEU A 416 3.35 -27.70 -20.05
C LEU A 416 3.75 -28.72 -21.12
N ALA A 417 5.04 -28.99 -21.28
CA ALA A 417 5.56 -29.99 -22.23
C ALA A 417 5.11 -31.41 -21.86
N ARG A 418 5.03 -31.74 -20.57
CA ARG A 418 4.46 -33.03 -20.10
C ARG A 418 2.93 -33.07 -20.23
N GLY A 419 2.29 -31.91 -20.37
CA GLY A 419 0.84 -31.76 -20.56
C GLY A 419 0.03 -31.73 -19.26
N CYS A 420 0.64 -31.29 -18.16
CA CYS A 420 0.06 -31.37 -16.80
C CYS A 420 -0.72 -30.11 -16.37
N THR A 421 -0.66 -29.01 -17.15
CA THR A 421 -1.39 -27.76 -16.90
C THR A 421 -2.05 -27.24 -18.18
N ASP A 422 -3.12 -26.45 -18.05
CA ASP A 422 -3.85 -25.87 -19.18
C ASP A 422 -3.24 -24.55 -19.68
N LEU A 423 -2.69 -23.72 -18.79
CA LEU A 423 -2.15 -22.41 -19.14
C LEU A 423 -0.95 -22.05 -18.25
N VAL A 424 0.12 -21.56 -18.87
CA VAL A 424 1.24 -20.89 -18.21
C VAL A 424 1.13 -19.39 -18.49
N LEU A 425 1.03 -18.59 -17.44
CA LEU A 425 1.02 -17.13 -17.52
C LEU A 425 2.31 -16.57 -16.94
N ALA A 426 2.90 -15.58 -17.62
CA ALA A 426 4.17 -14.98 -17.23
C ALA A 426 4.35 -13.51 -17.58
N GLY A 427 5.43 -12.90 -17.07
CA GLY A 427 5.95 -11.57 -17.39
C GLY A 427 7.42 -11.62 -17.84
N HIS A 428 8.32 -10.87 -17.19
CA HIS A 428 9.79 -10.91 -17.33
C HIS A 428 10.37 -10.33 -18.62
N LEU A 429 9.76 -10.61 -19.78
CA LEU A 429 10.32 -10.21 -21.08
C LEU A 429 10.00 -8.76 -21.47
N HIS A 430 9.06 -8.12 -20.77
CA HIS A 430 8.51 -6.79 -21.09
C HIS A 430 7.96 -6.71 -22.53
N VAL A 431 7.65 -7.85 -23.14
CA VAL A 431 7.07 -7.98 -24.46
C VAL A 431 6.08 -9.11 -24.45
N GLN A 432 5.00 -8.93 -25.18
CA GLN A 432 4.04 -9.99 -25.41
C GLN A 432 4.68 -11.16 -26.16
N VAL A 433 4.48 -12.38 -25.66
CA VAL A 433 4.79 -13.62 -26.38
C VAL A 433 3.59 -14.57 -26.24
N GLY A 434 3.13 -15.11 -27.36
CA GLY A 434 1.96 -15.98 -27.42
C GLY A 434 0.61 -15.23 -27.50
N PRO A 435 -0.51 -15.92 -27.20
CA PRO A 435 -0.55 -17.26 -26.60
C PRO A 435 -0.10 -18.36 -27.57
N ASP A 436 0.85 -19.18 -27.15
CA ASP A 436 1.40 -20.27 -27.96
C ASP A 436 0.78 -21.61 -27.53
N ARG A 437 0.15 -22.30 -28.48
CA ARG A 437 -0.45 -23.62 -28.25
C ARG A 437 0.63 -24.70 -28.17
N VAL A 438 0.61 -25.47 -27.09
CA VAL A 438 1.52 -26.59 -26.83
C VAL A 438 0.70 -27.88 -26.73
N VAL A 439 1.11 -28.91 -27.48
CA VAL A 439 0.60 -30.27 -27.32
C VAL A 439 1.59 -31.02 -26.45
N GLY A 440 1.16 -31.38 -25.24
CA GLY A 440 1.98 -32.12 -24.29
C GLY A 440 2.30 -33.53 -24.76
N GLU A 441 3.29 -34.15 -24.15
CA GLU A 441 3.70 -35.54 -24.38
C GLU A 441 2.56 -36.54 -24.16
N ASN A 442 1.64 -36.21 -23.25
CA ASN A 442 0.42 -36.98 -22.98
C ASN A 442 -0.73 -36.73 -23.98
N GLY A 443 -0.52 -35.88 -24.99
CA GLY A 443 -1.50 -35.50 -26.01
C GLY A 443 -2.51 -34.42 -25.59
N ARG A 444 -2.51 -33.97 -24.33
CA ARG A 444 -3.34 -32.86 -23.86
C ARG A 444 -2.79 -31.53 -24.37
N VAL A 445 -3.67 -30.56 -24.51
CA VAL A 445 -3.35 -29.22 -25.00
C VAL A 445 -3.23 -28.27 -23.83
N GLY A 446 -2.25 -27.39 -23.89
CA GLY A 446 -2.19 -26.21 -23.05
C GLY A 446 -1.58 -25.03 -23.80
N TYR A 447 -1.47 -23.90 -23.13
CA TYR A 447 -0.96 -22.67 -23.72
C TYR A 447 0.11 -22.03 -22.84
N SER A 448 1.03 -21.29 -23.46
CA SER A 448 1.95 -20.39 -22.75
C SER A 448 1.72 -18.96 -23.23
N TYR A 449 1.65 -18.02 -22.30
CA TYR A 449 1.51 -16.60 -22.60
C TYR A 449 2.39 -15.76 -21.68
N THR A 450 3.16 -14.85 -22.27
CA THR A 450 3.95 -13.84 -21.57
C THR A 450 3.35 -12.46 -21.84
N ASN A 451 2.98 -11.75 -20.77
CA ASN A 451 2.49 -10.39 -20.82
C ASN A 451 3.62 -9.40 -21.13
N GLY A 452 3.29 -8.29 -21.78
CA GLY A 452 4.19 -7.13 -21.86
C GLY A 452 4.38 -6.44 -20.50
N THR A 453 5.16 -5.36 -20.45
CA THR A 453 5.33 -4.62 -19.19
C THR A 453 4.08 -3.78 -18.88
N THR A 454 3.49 -3.97 -17.70
CA THR A 454 2.34 -3.16 -17.26
C THR A 454 2.75 -1.73 -16.98
N GLY A 455 3.96 -1.52 -16.46
CA GLY A 455 4.49 -0.19 -16.16
C GLY A 455 5.08 0.56 -17.36
N GLY A 456 5.19 -0.06 -18.55
CA GLY A 456 5.92 0.55 -19.66
C GLY A 456 7.41 0.75 -19.34
N ALA A 457 8.00 -0.20 -18.61
CA ALA A 457 9.36 -0.14 -18.12
C ALA A 457 10.40 -0.33 -19.25
N ALA A 458 11.28 0.65 -19.39
CA ALA A 458 12.47 0.58 -20.25
C ALA A 458 13.76 0.27 -19.47
N TYR A 459 13.73 0.45 -18.15
CA TYR A 459 14.80 0.22 -17.18
C TYR A 459 14.17 -0.28 -15.88
N ALA A 460 14.99 -0.72 -14.92
CA ALA A 460 14.55 -1.28 -13.65
C ALA A 460 13.58 -0.37 -12.86
N LEU A 461 13.64 0.97 -13.03
CA LEU A 461 12.74 1.93 -12.39
C LEU A 461 11.85 2.64 -13.43
N ALA A 462 10.53 2.50 -13.31
CA ALA A 462 9.53 3.07 -14.21
C ALA A 462 8.72 4.23 -13.57
N ILE A 463 9.24 4.87 -12.52
CA ILE A 463 8.62 6.09 -11.96
C ILE A 463 8.82 7.29 -12.89
N GLY A 464 7.73 8.02 -13.19
CA GLY A 464 7.80 9.26 -13.96
C GLY A 464 6.45 9.89 -14.31
N SER A 465 6.50 11.00 -15.03
CA SER A 465 5.31 11.76 -15.44
C SER A 465 4.50 11.13 -16.58
N LYS A 466 5.02 10.10 -17.27
CA LYS A 466 4.32 9.35 -18.31
C LYS A 466 5.08 8.07 -18.66
N LEU A 467 4.44 7.22 -19.47
CA LEU A 467 5.05 6.03 -20.04
C LEU A 467 6.33 6.34 -20.85
N ARG A 468 7.39 5.57 -20.59
CA ARG A 468 8.67 5.64 -21.32
C ARG A 468 8.74 4.63 -22.47
N ARG A 469 7.99 3.54 -22.34
CA ARG A 469 7.74 2.51 -23.34
C ARG A 469 6.25 2.19 -23.33
N ASP A 470 5.74 1.61 -24.40
CA ASP A 470 4.36 1.13 -24.43
C ASP A 470 4.15 0.13 -23.29
N ALA A 471 3.04 0.27 -22.59
CA ALA A 471 2.60 -0.60 -21.53
C ALA A 471 1.60 -1.64 -22.05
N GLN A 472 1.45 -2.75 -21.34
CA GLN A 472 0.46 -3.77 -21.64
C GLN A 472 0.05 -4.53 -20.38
N PHE A 473 -1.24 -4.82 -20.28
CA PHE A 473 -1.82 -5.80 -19.36
C PHE A 473 -2.79 -6.67 -20.15
N THR A 474 -3.22 -7.78 -19.58
CA THR A 474 -3.98 -8.78 -20.34
C THR A 474 -5.21 -9.26 -19.58
N LEU A 475 -6.36 -9.35 -20.25
CA LEU A 475 -7.56 -9.97 -19.68
C LEU A 475 -7.52 -11.47 -19.96
N VAL A 476 -7.76 -12.29 -18.93
CA VAL A 476 -7.82 -13.75 -19.02
C VAL A 476 -9.22 -14.19 -18.61
N THR A 477 -9.92 -14.89 -19.49
CA THR A 477 -11.29 -15.37 -19.24
C THR A 477 -11.25 -16.84 -18.86
N TYR A 478 -11.98 -17.18 -17.80
CA TYR A 478 -12.16 -18.53 -17.28
C TYR A 478 -13.64 -18.93 -17.35
N ARG A 479 -13.89 -20.21 -17.61
CA ARG A 479 -15.21 -20.86 -17.51
C ARG A 479 -15.02 -22.26 -16.93
N ASP A 480 -15.90 -22.65 -16.01
CA ASP A 480 -15.87 -23.99 -15.38
C ASP A 480 -14.47 -24.36 -14.83
N GLY A 481 -13.82 -23.41 -14.16
CA GLY A 481 -12.48 -23.60 -13.60
C GLY A 481 -11.32 -23.65 -14.59
N ARG A 482 -11.56 -23.46 -15.90
CA ARG A 482 -10.53 -23.57 -16.95
C ARG A 482 -10.39 -22.28 -17.77
N PRO A 483 -9.19 -21.97 -18.28
CA PRO A 483 -8.98 -20.79 -19.11
C PRO A 483 -9.57 -21.01 -20.50
N VAL A 484 -10.36 -20.05 -21.00
CA VAL A 484 -11.04 -20.12 -22.30
C VAL A 484 -10.62 -19.04 -23.28
N GLY A 485 -9.95 -17.98 -22.83
CA GLY A 485 -9.41 -16.99 -23.74
C GLY A 485 -8.60 -15.88 -23.11
N ILE A 486 -7.89 -15.14 -23.97
CA ILE A 486 -6.96 -14.09 -23.60
C ILE A 486 -7.20 -12.88 -24.49
N GLN A 487 -7.21 -11.67 -23.90
CA GLN A 487 -7.32 -10.41 -24.63
C GLN A 487 -6.31 -9.39 -24.11
N PRO A 488 -5.19 -9.17 -24.82
CA PRO A 488 -4.21 -8.15 -24.47
C PRO A 488 -4.76 -6.73 -24.66
N VAL A 489 -4.33 -5.80 -23.80
CA VAL A 489 -4.63 -4.36 -23.92
C VAL A 489 -3.33 -3.58 -23.80
N GLY A 490 -2.92 -2.94 -24.89
CA GLY A 490 -1.74 -2.08 -24.96
C GLY A 490 -2.07 -0.62 -24.70
N VAL A 491 -1.16 0.10 -24.04
CA VAL A 491 -1.21 1.55 -23.87
C VAL A 491 0.07 2.16 -24.43
N ARG A 492 -0.08 2.96 -25.48
CA ARG A 492 1.03 3.59 -26.19
C ARG A 492 1.57 4.78 -25.39
N THR A 493 2.85 5.09 -25.58
CA THR A 493 3.50 6.28 -24.98
C THR A 493 2.88 7.64 -25.37
N ASP A 494 2.03 7.67 -26.39
CA ASP A 494 1.25 8.84 -26.83
C ASP A 494 -0.17 8.89 -26.24
N GLY A 495 -0.53 7.97 -25.34
CA GLY A 495 -1.82 7.93 -24.66
C GLY A 495 -2.94 7.23 -25.44
N ARG A 496 -2.62 6.52 -26.54
CA ARG A 496 -3.61 5.69 -27.25
C ARG A 496 -3.69 4.30 -26.63
N MET A 497 -4.91 3.84 -26.36
CA MET A 497 -5.19 2.44 -25.99
C MET A 497 -5.39 1.60 -27.25
N GLN A 498 -4.92 0.35 -27.20
CA GLN A 498 -5.06 -0.64 -28.25
C GLN A 498 -5.55 -1.94 -27.62
N VAL A 499 -6.83 -2.26 -27.83
CA VAL A 499 -7.39 -3.55 -27.45
C VAL A 499 -7.10 -4.54 -28.58
N GLU A 500 -6.46 -5.66 -28.25
CA GLU A 500 -6.18 -6.72 -29.21
C GLU A 500 -7.39 -7.65 -29.38
N GLU A 501 -7.37 -8.47 -30.44
CA GLU A 501 -8.40 -9.47 -30.68
C GLU A 501 -8.41 -10.51 -29.54
N TYR A 502 -9.61 -10.91 -29.12
CA TYR A 502 -9.77 -12.01 -28.17
C TYR A 502 -9.32 -13.33 -28.82
N VAL A 503 -8.38 -14.01 -28.17
CA VAL A 503 -7.89 -15.32 -28.60
C VAL A 503 -8.52 -16.41 -27.75
N GLU A 504 -9.33 -17.27 -28.38
CA GLU A 504 -9.91 -18.44 -27.73
C GLU A 504 -8.85 -19.53 -27.47
N LEU A 505 -8.85 -20.10 -26.28
CA LEU A 505 -7.94 -21.19 -25.89
C LEU A 505 -8.69 -22.53 -26.02
N ASP A 506 -8.45 -23.24 -27.12
CA ASP A 506 -9.02 -24.56 -27.38
C ASP A 506 -8.16 -25.65 -26.74
N LEU A 507 -8.60 -26.11 -25.57
CA LEU A 507 -7.93 -27.15 -24.78
C LEU A 507 -8.24 -28.59 -25.24
N GLY A 508 -9.08 -28.76 -26.28
CA GLY A 508 -9.44 -30.06 -26.87
C GLY A 508 -10.70 -30.70 -26.31
#